data_AF-A0A937M376-F1
#
_entry.id   AF-A0A937M376-F1
#
_cell.length_a   1.000
_cell.length_b   1.000
_cell.length_c   1.000
_cell.angle_alpha   90.00
_cell.angle_beta   90.00
_cell.angle_gamma   90.00
#
_symmetry.space_group_name_H-M   'P 1'
#
loop_
_entity.id
_entity.type
_entity.pdbx_description
1 polymer ?
#
loop_
_entity_poly.entity_id
_entity_poly.type
_entity_poly.pdbx_seq_one_letter_code
_entity_poly.pdbx_strand_id
1 'polypeptide(L)'
;MKNFLTLSVTSFVFSTVLWVLWHFVDTHVLFLAGKGGFFYLPHAARVLCVVYFGYKAIPGLYLGELVGPYVLDPGIYSFSLFIPSLISVMSVPFALTMLNSLGFTLGHTRSSPLNRRNYKHILLITFISAGFNALLVNLYMSRNNL
;
A
#
# COMPACT_ATOMS: atom_id res chain seq x y z
N MET A 1 23.66 -0.72 5.99
CA MET A 1 22.37 -0.78 6.71
C MET A 1 21.98 -2.25 6.87
N LYS A 2 21.93 -2.81 8.10
CA LYS A 2 21.58 -4.23 8.28
C LYS A 2 20.15 -4.52 7.78
N ASN A 3 19.99 -5.61 7.04
CA ASN A 3 18.72 -6.19 6.56
C ASN A 3 17.89 -5.35 5.58
N PHE A 4 18.43 -4.29 4.97
CA PHE A 4 17.67 -3.47 4.01
C PHE A 4 17.14 -4.30 2.84
N LEU A 5 18.03 -5.01 2.14
CA LEU A 5 17.69 -5.82 0.97
C LEU A 5 16.70 -6.94 1.34
N THR A 6 16.94 -7.64 2.45
CA THR A 6 16.05 -8.68 2.95
C THR A 6 14.63 -8.15 3.16
N LEU A 7 14.47 -7.02 3.87
CA LEU A 7 13.16 -6.44 4.15
C LEU A 7 12.48 -5.90 2.88
N SER A 8 13.23 -5.33 1.94
CA SER A 8 12.71 -4.93 0.62
C SER A 8 12.20 -6.15 -0.16
N VAL A 9 13.00 -7.21 -0.26
CA VAL A 9 12.61 -8.43 -1.00
C VAL A 9 11.41 -9.11 -0.34
N THR A 10 11.37 -9.20 0.99
CA THR A 10 10.20 -9.72 1.71
C THR A 10 8.96 -8.87 1.42
N SER A 11 9.08 -7.55 1.40
CA SER A 11 7.96 -6.64 1.09
C SER A 11 7.48 -6.79 -0.35
N PHE A 12 8.40 -7.00 -1.30
CA PHE A 12 8.09 -7.29 -2.69
C PHE A 12 7.27 -8.58 -2.82
N VAL A 13 7.80 -9.69 -2.32
CA VAL A 13 7.13 -11.00 -2.39
C VAL A 13 5.74 -10.94 -1.73
N PHE A 14 5.65 -10.34 -0.54
CA PHE A 14 4.38 -10.19 0.18
C PHE A 14 3.37 -9.36 -0.61
N SER A 15 3.80 -8.24 -1.20
CA SER A 15 2.95 -7.37 -2.02
C SER A 15 2.43 -8.10 -3.26
N THR A 16 3.32 -8.78 -4.00
CA THR A 16 2.95 -9.52 -5.20
C THR A 16 1.96 -10.65 -4.90
N VAL A 17 2.15 -11.38 -3.79
CA VAL A 17 1.19 -12.41 -3.36
C VAL A 17 -0.19 -11.80 -3.09
N LEU A 18 -0.26 -10.68 -2.38
CA LEU A 18 -1.54 -10.02 -2.09
C LEU A 18 -2.19 -9.43 -3.34
N TRP A 19 -1.41 -8.99 -4.34
CA TRP A 19 -1.90 -8.65 -5.67
C TRP A 19 -2.59 -9.82 -6.36
N VAL A 20 -1.92 -10.97 -6.43
CA VAL A 20 -2.47 -12.19 -7.07
C VAL A 20 -3.74 -12.65 -6.36
N LEU A 21 -3.72 -12.69 -5.02
CA LEU A 21 -4.88 -13.10 -4.22
C LEU A 21 -6.06 -12.14 -4.42
N TRP A 22 -5.81 -10.84 -4.39
CA TRP A 22 -6.86 -9.86 -4.60
C TRP A 22 -7.47 -9.96 -5.98
N HIS A 23 -6.64 -10.04 -7.02
CA HIS A 23 -7.10 -10.17 -8.39
C HIS A 23 -7.95 -11.42 -8.57
N PHE A 24 -7.52 -12.57 -8.04
CA PHE A 24 -8.32 -13.79 -8.06
C PHE A 24 -9.69 -13.58 -7.41
N VAL A 25 -9.75 -12.96 -6.24
CA VAL A 25 -11.02 -12.68 -5.54
C VAL A 25 -11.90 -11.73 -6.35
N ASP A 26 -11.34 -10.66 -6.90
CA ASP A 26 -12.09 -9.65 -7.66
C ASP A 26 -12.58 -10.14 -9.03
N THR A 27 -11.96 -11.17 -9.60
CA THR A 27 -12.34 -11.66 -10.95
C THR A 27 -13.11 -12.99 -10.92
N HIS A 28 -12.89 -13.85 -9.91
CA HIS A 28 -13.44 -15.21 -9.91
C HIS A 28 -14.50 -15.45 -8.81
N VAL A 29 -14.65 -14.56 -7.82
CA VAL A 29 -15.67 -14.69 -6.78
C VAL A 29 -16.90 -13.88 -7.15
N LEU A 30 -17.93 -14.57 -7.67
CA LEU A 30 -19.11 -13.97 -8.32
C LEU A 30 -19.78 -12.82 -7.53
N PHE A 31 -19.92 -12.95 -6.21
CA PHE A 31 -20.59 -11.93 -5.38
C PHE A 31 -19.69 -10.73 -5.00
N LEU A 32 -18.38 -10.86 -5.22
CA LEU A 32 -17.36 -9.83 -4.98
C LEU A 32 -16.82 -9.22 -6.28
N ALA A 33 -17.18 -9.78 -7.43
CA ALA A 33 -16.68 -9.30 -8.71
C ALA A 33 -17.01 -7.81 -8.92
N GLY A 34 -15.98 -7.01 -9.22
CA GLY A 34 -16.09 -5.56 -9.38
C GLY A 34 -16.26 -4.76 -8.08
N LYS A 35 -16.20 -5.42 -6.91
CA LYS A 35 -16.21 -4.77 -5.59
C LYS A 35 -14.81 -4.69 -4.96
N GLY A 36 -13.77 -5.02 -5.72
CA GLY A 36 -12.38 -5.12 -5.27
C GLY A 36 -11.83 -3.91 -4.53
N GLY A 37 -12.36 -2.70 -4.78
CA GLY A 37 -11.98 -1.49 -4.05
C GLY A 37 -12.23 -1.56 -2.54
N PHE A 38 -13.28 -2.26 -2.08
CA PHE A 38 -13.60 -2.36 -0.66
C PHE A 38 -12.69 -3.31 0.12
N PHE A 39 -12.03 -4.25 -0.56
CA PHE A 39 -11.13 -5.24 0.03
C PHE A 39 -9.77 -5.27 -0.66
N TYR A 40 -9.26 -4.10 -1.04
CA TYR A 40 -8.04 -3.95 -1.83
C TYR A 40 -6.77 -4.40 -1.07
N LEU A 41 -6.41 -5.69 -1.20
CA LEU A 41 -5.28 -6.29 -0.48
C LEU A 41 -3.91 -5.68 -0.81
N PRO A 42 -3.63 -5.18 -2.04
CA PRO A 42 -2.38 -4.47 -2.32
C PRO A 42 -2.16 -3.26 -1.39
N HIS A 43 -3.22 -2.52 -1.05
CA HIS A 43 -3.10 -1.43 -0.08
C HIS A 43 -2.81 -1.95 1.33
N ALA A 44 -3.43 -3.06 1.73
CA ALA A 44 -3.09 -3.71 2.99
C ALA A 44 -1.62 -4.14 3.05
N ALA A 45 -1.06 -4.63 1.93
CA ALA A 45 0.35 -4.96 1.80
C ALA A 45 1.26 -3.75 2.12
N ARG A 46 0.95 -2.60 1.50
CA ARG A 46 1.67 -1.35 1.75
C ARG A 46 1.62 -0.94 3.22
N VAL A 47 0.42 -0.97 3.82
CA VAL A 47 0.24 -0.59 5.23
C VAL A 47 1.07 -1.49 6.14
N LEU A 48 0.91 -2.81 6.04
CA LEU A 48 1.60 -3.75 6.92
C LEU A 48 3.12 -3.64 6.76
N CYS A 49 3.63 -3.68 5.53
CA CYS A 49 5.08 -3.62 5.30
C CYS A 49 5.69 -2.29 5.77
N VAL A 50 5.05 -1.14 5.54
CA VAL A 50 5.56 0.14 6.03
C VAL A 50 5.46 0.24 7.56
N VAL A 51 4.37 -0.23 8.16
CA VAL A 51 4.20 -0.22 9.62
C VAL A 51 5.23 -1.10 10.31
N TYR A 52 5.52 -2.30 9.78
CA TYR A 52 6.45 -3.25 10.39
C TYR A 52 7.91 -3.03 10.00
N PHE A 53 8.19 -2.75 8.73
CA PHE A 53 9.56 -2.65 8.20
C PHE A 53 10.03 -1.21 7.93
N GLY A 54 9.12 -0.22 8.04
CA GLY A 54 9.43 1.19 7.82
C GLY A 54 9.76 1.50 6.37
N TYR A 55 10.60 2.53 6.18
CA TYR A 55 11.04 2.99 4.86
C TYR A 55 11.76 1.91 4.04
N LYS A 56 12.29 0.87 4.69
CA LYS A 56 12.97 -0.24 4.02
C LYS A 56 12.02 -1.07 3.15
N ALA A 57 10.72 -1.05 3.42
CA ALA A 57 9.75 -1.75 2.58
C ALA A 57 9.49 -1.06 1.24
N ILE A 58 9.72 0.26 1.15
CA ILE A 58 9.25 1.10 0.04
C ILE A 58 9.75 0.60 -1.34
N PRO A 59 11.04 0.27 -1.54
CA PRO A 59 11.49 -0.19 -2.85
C PRO A 59 10.82 -1.48 -3.29
N GLY A 60 10.66 -2.44 -2.37
CA GLY A 60 10.01 -3.71 -2.66
C GLY A 60 8.52 -3.55 -2.93
N LEU A 61 7.84 -2.71 -2.14
CA LEU A 61 6.44 -2.38 -2.36
C LEU A 61 6.23 -1.72 -3.72
N TYR A 62 7.08 -0.77 -4.10
CA TYR A 62 7.01 -0.10 -5.39
C TYR A 62 7.16 -1.08 -6.55
N LEU A 63 8.18 -1.95 -6.51
CA LEU A 63 8.32 -3.01 -7.51
C LEU A 63 7.10 -3.94 -7.53
N GLY A 64 6.51 -4.25 -6.37
CA GLY A 64 5.29 -5.07 -6.29
C GLY A 64 4.09 -4.41 -6.96
N GLU A 65 3.93 -3.09 -6.80
CA GLU A 65 2.86 -2.30 -7.45
C GLU A 65 3.06 -2.13 -8.95
N LEU A 66 4.28 -2.34 -9.46
CA LEU A 66 4.56 -2.38 -10.89
C LEU A 66 4.35 -3.79 -11.46
N VAL A 67 4.94 -4.80 -10.81
CA VAL A 67 4.93 -6.19 -11.28
C VAL A 67 3.55 -6.84 -11.14
N GLY A 68 2.82 -6.57 -10.06
CA GLY A 68 1.51 -7.18 -9.80
C GLY A 68 0.55 -6.98 -10.98
N PRO A 69 0.20 -5.73 -11.33
CA PRO A 69 -0.64 -5.43 -12.48
C PRO A 69 -0.06 -5.96 -13.78
N TYR A 70 1.25 -5.78 -14.02
CA TYR A 70 1.88 -6.20 -15.27
C TYR A 70 1.78 -7.72 -15.52
N VAL A 71 1.90 -8.54 -14.48
CA VAL A 71 1.83 -10.01 -14.60
C VAL A 71 0.37 -10.49 -14.73
N LEU A 72 -0.56 -9.82 -14.06
CA LEU A 72 -1.97 -10.23 -13.98
C LEU A 72 -2.79 -9.74 -15.18
N ASP A 73 -2.53 -8.51 -15.62
CA ASP A 73 -3.16 -7.91 -16.79
C ASP A 73 -2.14 -7.04 -17.56
N PRO A 74 -1.31 -7.67 -18.41
CA PRO A 74 -0.27 -6.96 -19.17
C PRO A 74 -0.82 -5.89 -20.10
N GLY A 75 -2.09 -6.00 -20.53
CA GLY A 75 -2.72 -5.10 -21.51
C GLY A 75 -3.04 -3.71 -20.95
N ILE A 76 -3.13 -3.58 -19.62
CA ILE A 76 -3.43 -2.32 -18.93
C ILE A 76 -2.14 -1.54 -18.63
N TYR A 77 -0.98 -2.17 -18.79
CA TYR A 77 0.27 -1.60 -18.33
C TYR A 77 0.84 -0.53 -19.27
N SER A 78 0.87 0.72 -18.79
CA SER A 78 1.48 1.84 -19.51
C SER A 78 2.49 2.56 -18.63
N PHE A 79 3.46 3.24 -19.24
CA PHE A 79 4.43 4.10 -18.53
C PHE A 79 3.75 5.13 -17.62
N SER A 80 2.49 5.46 -17.90
CA SER A 80 1.68 6.37 -17.09
C SER A 80 1.44 5.89 -15.66
N LEU A 81 1.59 4.58 -15.39
CA LEU A 81 1.34 3.96 -14.08
C LEU A 81 2.51 4.11 -13.09
N PHE A 82 3.71 4.50 -13.54
CA PHE A 82 4.87 4.59 -12.65
C PHE A 82 4.67 5.60 -11.52
N ILE A 83 4.19 6.80 -11.86
CA ILE A 83 3.94 7.86 -10.87
C ILE A 83 2.74 7.52 -9.97
N PRO A 84 1.57 7.09 -10.48
CA PRO A 84 0.48 6.57 -9.66
C PRO A 84 0.89 5.46 -8.69
N SER A 85 1.71 4.50 -9.12
CA SER A 85 2.20 3.42 -8.26
C SER A 85 3.13 3.95 -7.16
N LEU A 86 3.99 4.93 -7.47
CA LEU A 86 4.83 5.58 -6.47
C LEU A 86 3.99 6.35 -5.44
N ILE A 87 3.05 7.17 -5.91
CA ILE A 87 2.10 7.91 -5.06
C ILE A 87 1.36 6.93 -4.15
N SER A 88 0.92 5.80 -4.71
CA SER A 88 0.24 4.75 -3.98
C SER A 88 1.09 4.22 -2.83
N VAL A 89 2.35 3.86 -3.05
CA VAL A 89 3.25 3.40 -1.99
C VAL A 89 3.50 4.49 -0.94
N MET A 90 3.65 5.75 -1.37
CA MET A 90 3.94 6.88 -0.50
C MET A 90 2.75 7.36 0.36
N SER A 91 1.52 6.96 0.01
CA SER A 91 0.32 7.29 0.81
C SER A 91 0.40 6.82 2.27
N VAL A 92 1.08 5.70 2.56
CA VAL A 92 1.25 5.20 3.93
C VAL A 92 2.27 6.03 4.71
N PRO A 93 3.50 6.29 4.21
CA PRO A 93 4.41 7.27 4.81
C PRO A 93 3.76 8.64 5.05
N PHE A 94 2.93 9.14 4.13
CA PHE A 94 2.22 10.41 4.32
C PHE A 94 1.21 10.34 5.46
N ALA A 95 0.40 9.29 5.54
CA ALA A 95 -0.50 9.08 6.67
C ALA A 95 0.24 9.03 8.02
N LEU A 96 1.36 8.31 8.08
CA LEU A 96 2.19 8.24 9.29
C LEU A 96 2.82 9.58 9.64
N THR A 97 3.25 10.36 8.64
CA THR A 97 3.82 11.70 8.85
C THR A 97 2.77 12.67 9.38
N MET A 98 1.56 12.65 8.81
CA MET A 98 0.43 13.45 9.29
C MET A 98 0.08 13.08 10.73
N LEU A 99 -0.11 11.79 11.03
CA LEU A 99 -0.40 11.33 12.39
C LEU A 99 0.70 11.75 13.37
N ASN A 100 1.96 11.62 12.97
CA ASN A 100 3.10 12.07 13.77
C ASN A 100 3.08 13.58 14.06
N SER A 101 2.73 14.41 13.06
CA SER A 101 2.58 15.87 13.27
C SER A 101 1.45 16.26 14.22
N LEU A 102 0.47 15.37 14.41
CA LEU A 102 -0.63 15.52 15.36
C LEU A 102 -0.32 14.91 16.74
N GLY A 103 0.92 14.47 16.97
CA GLY A 103 1.36 13.83 18.22
C GLY A 103 1.10 12.32 18.29
N PHE A 104 0.50 11.71 17.27
CA PHE A 104 0.23 10.28 17.19
C PHE A 104 1.45 9.52 16.61
N THR A 105 2.53 9.45 17.39
CA THR A 105 3.76 8.74 16.99
C THR A 105 3.56 7.21 16.96
N LEU A 106 4.13 6.55 15.94
CA LEU A 106 4.06 5.09 15.77
C LEU A 106 5.20 4.37 16.51
N GLY A 107 4.89 3.80 17.67
CA GLY A 107 5.84 3.07 18.49
C GLY A 107 5.58 1.57 18.61
N HIS A 108 6.38 0.93 19.47
CA HIS A 108 6.40 -0.52 19.67
C HIS A 108 5.73 -0.96 20.98
N THR A 109 5.43 -0.03 21.88
CA THR A 109 4.90 -0.30 23.22
C THR A 109 3.41 0.02 23.31
N ARG A 110 2.73 -0.51 24.34
CA ARG A 110 1.33 -0.15 24.63
C ARG A 110 1.14 1.31 25.03
N SER A 111 2.19 1.95 25.56
CA SER A 111 2.19 3.38 25.91
C SER A 111 2.41 4.30 24.71
N SER A 112 2.77 3.76 23.54
CA SER A 112 2.92 4.55 22.33
C SER A 112 1.54 5.05 21.85
N PRO A 113 1.39 6.32 21.44
CA PRO A 113 0.13 6.86 20.93
C PRO A 113 -0.47 6.00 19.83
N LEU A 114 0.35 5.56 18.88
CA LEU A 114 0.03 4.48 17.95
C LEU A 114 0.92 3.27 18.22
N ASN A 115 0.32 2.09 18.08
CA ASN A 115 0.95 0.82 18.43
C ASN A 115 0.76 -0.13 17.25
N ARG A 116 1.89 -0.56 16.68
CA ARG A 116 1.95 -1.45 15.51
C ARG A 116 1.31 -2.82 15.75
N ARG A 117 1.11 -3.24 17.00
CA ARG A 117 0.45 -4.50 17.37
C ARG A 117 -1.05 -4.35 17.62
N ASN A 118 -1.56 -3.12 17.69
CA ASN A 118 -2.98 -2.87 17.89
C ASN A 118 -3.68 -2.77 16.53
N TYR A 119 -4.55 -3.73 16.23
CA TYR A 119 -5.29 -3.77 14.97
C TYR A 119 -6.16 -2.53 14.75
N LYS A 120 -6.68 -1.90 15.82
CA LYS A 120 -7.46 -0.65 15.71
C LYS A 120 -6.60 0.51 15.19
N HIS A 121 -5.33 0.56 15.60
CA HIS A 121 -4.38 1.59 15.15
C HIS A 121 -3.93 1.32 13.71
N ILE A 122 -3.73 0.04 13.35
CA ILE A 122 -3.48 -0.34 11.95
C ILE A 122 -4.66 0.08 11.06
N LEU A 123 -5.90 -0.20 11.49
CA LEU A 123 -7.11 0.17 10.75
C LEU A 123 -7.21 1.69 10.55
N LEU A 124 -6.91 2.49 11.58
CA LEU A 124 -6.86 3.95 11.46
C LEU A 124 -5.82 4.39 10.40
N ILE A 125 -4.61 3.82 10.44
CA ILE A 125 -3.56 4.11 9.45
C ILE A 125 -4.05 3.74 8.05
N THR A 126 -4.65 2.55 7.88
CA THR A 126 -5.22 2.10 6.61
C THR A 126 -6.27 3.08 6.07
N PHE A 127 -7.19 3.54 6.91
CA PHE A 127 -8.24 4.46 6.47
C PHE A 127 -7.67 5.80 5.99
N ILE A 128 -6.75 6.38 6.75
CA ILE A 128 -6.11 7.66 6.39
C ILE A 128 -5.23 7.50 5.14
N SER A 129 -4.43 6.43 5.05
CA SER A 129 -3.59 6.18 3.88
C SER A 129 -4.40 5.87 2.62
N ALA A 130 -5.54 5.18 2.75
CA ALA A 130 -6.45 4.95 1.64
C ALA A 130 -7.05 6.27 1.14
N GLY A 131 -7.38 7.20 2.05
CA GLY A 131 -7.80 8.55 1.70
C GLY A 131 -6.73 9.32 0.91
N PHE A 132 -5.48 9.31 1.38
CA PHE A 132 -4.35 9.90 0.62
C PHE A 132 -4.16 9.25 -0.74
N ASN A 133 -4.21 7.92 -0.80
CA ASN A 133 -4.08 7.16 -2.03
C ASN A 133 -5.15 7.57 -3.05
N ALA A 134 -6.42 7.52 -2.64
CA ALA A 134 -7.55 7.89 -3.48
C ALA A 134 -7.43 9.34 -3.96
N LEU A 135 -7.13 10.29 -3.06
CA LEU A 135 -7.04 11.70 -3.44
C LEU A 135 -5.88 11.96 -4.42
N LEU A 136 -4.67 11.54 -4.07
CA LEU A 136 -3.46 11.91 -4.81
C LEU A 136 -3.35 11.20 -6.15
N VAL A 137 -3.73 9.92 -6.23
CA VAL A 137 -3.73 9.17 -7.49
C VAL A 137 -4.76 9.77 -8.44
N ASN A 138 -5.99 10.01 -7.99
CA ASN A 138 -7.03 10.59 -8.85
C ASN A 138 -6.70 12.03 -9.27
N LEU A 139 -6.13 12.84 -8.38
CA LEU A 139 -5.67 14.19 -8.73
C LEU A 139 -4.58 14.15 -9.82
N TYR A 140 -3.63 13.22 -9.70
CA TYR A 140 -2.60 13.03 -10.71
C TYR A 140 -3.19 12.59 -12.05
N MET A 141 -4.06 11.58 -12.05
CA MET A 141 -4.71 11.08 -13.27
C MET A 141 -5.53 12.18 -13.95
N SER A 142 -6.40 12.86 -13.20
CA SER A 142 -7.22 13.97 -13.69
C SER A 142 -6.38 15.10 -14.28
N ARG A 143 -5.28 15.49 -13.64
CA ARG A 143 -4.41 16.56 -14.14
C ARG A 143 -3.67 16.19 -15.43
N ASN A 144 -3.39 14.90 -15.65
CA ASN A 144 -2.66 14.42 -16.82
C ASN A 144 -3.58 13.85 -17.93
N ASN A 145 -4.91 13.94 -17.77
CA ASN A 145 -5.89 13.36 -18.68
C ASN A 145 -5.70 11.85 -18.91
N LEU A 146 -5.43 11.11 -17.83
CA LEU A 146 -5.27 9.65 -17.81
C LEU A 146 -6.50 8.97 -17.17
#